data_AF-A0A2T2VJV6-F1
#
_entry.id   AF-A0A2T2VJV6-F1
#
_cell.length_a   1.000
_cell.length_b   1.000
_cell.length_c   1.000
_cell.angle_alpha   90.00
_cell.angle_beta   90.00
_cell.angle_gamma   90.00
#
_symmetry.space_group_name_H-M   'P 1'
#
loop_
_entity.id
_entity.type
_entity.pdbx_description
1 polymer ?
#
loop_
_entity_poly.entity_id
_entity_poly.type
_entity_poly.pdbx_seq_one_letter_code
_entity_poly.pdbx_strand_id
1 'polypeptide(L)'
;MNISLNVHTILSLLKESIGFAWQNLVSNKLRTFLSLLGISIGVFCISAILTFVDSLNQNIRQSLAKLGENVIYVQKWPWSNFSDYPWWEYVNRPQVSYQEKQMLEKRIQNAQAIAFNADVGGKTIKSGNNTANNVSIRAVSQDFKQIYDLTFQKGRYFSQPESSYGSAVTILGHEIASNLFPDQPAVNQEVKHGPASLCSGQFCP
;
A
#
# COMPACT_ATOMS: atom_id res chain seq x y z
N MET A 1 2.65 65.07 23.14
CA MET A 1 2.36 65.65 21.81
C MET A 1 3.44 65.36 20.74
N ASN A 2 4.74 65.21 21.10
CA ASN A 2 5.84 64.93 20.14
C ASN A 2 5.84 63.52 19.48
N ILE A 3 5.29 62.49 20.12
CA ILE A 3 5.28 61.11 19.58
C ILE A 3 4.37 60.94 18.36
N SER A 4 3.21 61.60 18.34
CA SER A 4 2.27 61.50 17.21
C SER A 4 2.78 62.23 15.95
N LEU A 5 3.56 63.30 16.12
CA LEU A 5 4.19 64.04 15.02
C LEU A 5 5.32 63.21 14.39
N ASN A 6 6.14 62.55 15.21
CA ASN A 6 7.25 61.73 14.71
C ASN A 6 6.75 60.50 13.92
N VAL A 7 5.68 59.86 14.37
CA VAL A 7 5.07 58.70 13.67
C VAL A 7 4.50 59.10 12.30
N HIS A 8 3.84 60.25 12.20
CA HIS A 8 3.30 60.74 10.92
C HIS A 8 4.42 61.08 9.92
N THR A 9 5.48 61.73 10.39
CA THR A 9 6.66 62.05 9.57
C THR A 9 7.38 60.78 9.12
N ILE A 10 7.55 59.78 10.00
CA ILE A 10 8.15 58.48 9.64
C ILE A 10 7.30 57.75 8.61
N LEU A 11 5.97 57.73 8.74
CA LEU A 11 5.05 57.14 7.76
C LEU A 11 5.14 57.85 6.39
N SER A 12 5.25 59.18 6.39
CA SER A 12 5.41 59.96 5.16
C SER A 12 6.76 59.69 4.49
N LEU A 13 7.84 59.64 5.27
CA LEU A 13 9.20 59.35 4.80
C LEU A 13 9.31 57.91 4.25
N LEU A 14 8.68 56.93 4.91
CA LEU A 14 8.63 55.55 4.42
C LEU A 14 7.84 55.46 3.10
N LYS A 15 6.72 56.18 2.99
CA LYS A 15 5.91 56.22 1.78
C LYS A 15 6.65 56.84 0.60
N GLU A 16 7.37 57.96 0.83
CA GLU A 16 8.23 58.55 -0.19
C GLU A 16 9.37 57.60 -0.59
N SER A 17 10.02 56.96 0.38
CA SER A 17 11.12 56.01 0.12
C SER A 17 10.66 54.79 -0.69
N ILE A 18 9.48 54.23 -0.39
CA ILE A 18 8.86 53.16 -1.16
C ILE A 18 8.48 53.63 -2.56
N GLY A 19 7.94 54.85 -2.69
CA GLY A 19 7.63 55.47 -3.97
C GLY A 19 8.87 55.63 -4.86
N PHE A 20 9.97 56.14 -4.31
CA PHE A 20 11.26 56.23 -4.99
C PHE A 20 11.82 54.86 -5.38
N ALA A 21 11.75 53.86 -4.50
CA ALA A 21 12.20 52.50 -4.80
C ALA A 21 11.37 51.88 -5.94
N TRP A 22 10.05 52.06 -5.91
CA TRP A 22 9.12 51.59 -6.95
C TRP A 22 9.43 52.20 -8.31
N GLN A 23 9.65 53.52 -8.36
CA GLN A 23 9.95 54.23 -9.60
C GLN A 23 11.30 53.78 -10.20
N ASN A 24 12.30 53.50 -9.35
CA ASN A 24 13.58 52.94 -9.78
C ASN A 24 13.45 51.50 -10.33
N LEU A 25 12.62 50.66 -9.71
CA LEU A 25 12.34 49.29 -10.20
C LEU A 25 11.64 49.32 -11.57
N VAL A 26 10.68 50.23 -11.76
CA VAL A 26 9.94 50.38 -13.03
C VAL A 26 10.79 51.06 -14.11
N SER A 27 11.77 51.90 -13.76
CA SER A 27 12.70 52.50 -14.72
C SER A 27 13.68 51.47 -15.31
N ASN A 28 14.05 50.44 -14.55
CA ASN A 28 14.99 49.40 -14.97
C ASN A 28 14.32 48.02 -15.10
N LYS A 29 13.21 47.97 -15.87
CA LYS A 29 12.35 46.78 -16.01
C LYS A 29 13.12 45.50 -16.34
N LEU A 30 14.10 45.57 -17.25
CA LEU A 30 14.86 44.40 -17.69
C LEU A 30 15.66 43.78 -16.53
N ARG A 31 16.44 44.61 -15.82
CA ARG A 31 17.28 44.14 -14.71
C ARG A 31 16.42 43.52 -13.60
N THR A 32 15.37 44.23 -13.20
CA THR A 32 14.48 43.77 -12.12
C THR A 32 13.72 42.50 -12.51
N PHE A 33 13.28 42.38 -13.77
CA PHE A 33 12.59 41.19 -14.27
C PHE A 33 13.52 39.96 -14.28
N LEU A 34 14.74 40.06 -14.82
CA LEU A 34 15.67 38.93 -14.83
C LEU A 34 16.03 38.46 -13.41
N SER A 35 16.23 39.38 -12.46
CA SER A 35 16.51 39.02 -11.07
C SER A 35 15.32 38.34 -10.37
N LEU A 36 14.11 38.86 -10.55
CA LEU A 36 12.88 38.25 -10.00
C LEU A 36 12.61 36.86 -10.59
N LEU A 37 12.81 36.71 -11.91
CA LEU A 37 12.67 35.44 -12.59
C LEU A 37 13.65 34.41 -12.04
N GLY A 38 14.92 34.78 -11.85
CA GLY A 38 15.94 33.90 -11.30
C GLY A 38 15.60 33.41 -9.88
N ILE A 39 15.17 34.32 -9.00
CA ILE A 39 14.76 33.96 -7.64
C ILE A 39 13.51 33.06 -7.66
N SER A 40 12.52 33.38 -8.49
CA SER A 40 11.27 32.61 -8.57
C SER A 40 11.50 31.20 -9.09
N ILE A 41 12.31 31.04 -10.14
CA ILE A 41 12.70 29.72 -10.66
C ILE A 41 13.51 28.95 -9.61
N GLY A 42 14.42 29.61 -8.89
CA GLY A 42 15.21 28.99 -7.83
C GLY A 42 14.34 28.40 -6.71
N VAL A 43 13.41 29.20 -6.18
CA VAL A 43 12.47 28.75 -5.14
C VAL A 43 11.56 27.65 -5.68
N PHE A 44 11.04 27.79 -6.91
CA PHE A 44 10.20 26.78 -7.54
C PHE A 44 10.91 25.43 -7.68
N CYS A 45 12.16 25.42 -8.16
CA CYS A 45 12.95 24.21 -8.30
C CYS A 45 13.19 23.51 -6.95
N ILE A 46 13.52 24.27 -5.89
CA ILE A 46 13.76 23.71 -4.56
C ILE A 46 12.46 23.15 -3.95
N SER A 47 11.34 23.88 -4.06
CA SER A 47 10.06 23.39 -3.55
C SER A 47 9.55 22.16 -4.32
N ALA A 48 9.76 22.14 -5.64
CA ALA A 48 9.36 21.02 -6.49
C ALA A 48 10.14 19.74 -6.14
N ILE A 49 11.46 19.81 -5.98
CA ILE A 49 12.25 18.62 -5.67
C ILE A 49 11.95 18.08 -4.28
N LEU A 50 11.73 18.95 -3.28
CA LEU A 50 11.34 18.52 -1.94
C LEU A 50 10.00 17.77 -1.96
N THR A 51 8.98 18.35 -2.61
CA THR A 51 7.66 17.72 -2.75
C THR A 51 7.74 16.39 -3.49
N PHE A 52 8.58 16.33 -4.54
CA PHE A 52 8.76 15.11 -5.31
C PHE A 52 9.40 13.99 -4.46
N VAL A 53 10.44 14.32 -3.70
CA VAL A 53 11.11 13.38 -2.79
C VAL A 53 10.14 12.90 -1.70
N ASP A 54 9.37 13.80 -1.11
CA ASP A 54 8.40 13.46 -0.06
C ASP A 54 7.29 12.55 -0.60
N SER A 55 6.78 12.83 -1.80
CA SER A 55 5.77 11.99 -2.46
C SER A 55 6.30 10.60 -2.78
N LEU A 56 7.55 10.49 -3.23
CA LEU A 56 8.20 9.19 -3.46
C LEU A 56 8.37 8.42 -2.16
N ASN A 57 8.87 9.07 -1.11
CA ASN A 57 9.02 8.46 0.21
C ASN A 57 7.68 7.99 0.76
N GLN A 58 6.62 8.79 0.61
CA GLN A 58 5.27 8.42 1.04
C GLN A 58 4.74 7.23 0.23
N ASN A 59 4.91 7.21 -1.09
CA ASN A 59 4.48 6.08 -1.92
C ASN A 59 5.21 4.78 -1.56
N ILE A 60 6.52 4.86 -1.34
CA ILE A 60 7.33 3.71 -0.91
C ILE A 60 6.84 3.23 0.46
N ARG A 61 6.67 4.14 1.43
CA ARG A 61 6.15 3.79 2.76
C ARG A 61 4.76 3.17 2.71
N GLN A 62 3.85 3.70 1.90
CA GLN A 62 2.51 3.13 1.72
C GLN A 62 2.55 1.76 1.06
N SER A 63 3.43 1.56 0.07
CA SER A 63 3.59 0.26 -0.58
C SER A 63 4.17 -0.79 0.37
N LEU A 64 5.12 -0.39 1.22
CA LEU A 64 5.69 -1.26 2.26
C LEU A 64 4.70 -1.50 3.41
N ALA A 65 3.90 -0.50 3.81
CA ALA A 65 2.88 -0.65 4.83
C ALA A 65 1.80 -1.66 4.42
N LYS A 66 1.47 -1.77 3.12
CA LYS A 66 0.59 -2.82 2.59
C LYS A 66 1.16 -4.24 2.76
N LEU A 67 2.48 -4.39 2.90
CA LEU A 67 3.13 -5.67 3.20
C LEU A 67 3.13 -5.97 4.72
N GLY A 68 2.66 -5.02 5.52
CA GLY A 68 2.66 -5.03 6.99
C GLY A 68 3.98 -4.46 7.54
N GLU A 69 3.88 -3.34 8.26
CA GLU A 69 5.03 -2.58 8.75
C GLU A 69 5.91 -3.36 9.76
N ASN A 70 5.36 -4.43 10.37
CA ASN A 70 6.03 -5.26 11.38
C ASN A 70 5.75 -6.76 11.20
N VAL A 71 5.95 -7.30 10.00
CA VAL A 71 5.66 -8.72 9.70
C VAL A 71 6.95 -9.52 9.55
N ILE A 72 7.07 -10.57 10.35
CA ILE A 72 8.17 -11.54 10.24
C ILE A 72 7.65 -12.75 9.45
N TYR A 73 8.29 -13.03 8.33
CA TYR A 73 7.98 -14.20 7.51
C TYR A 73 8.84 -15.38 7.92
N VAL A 74 8.19 -16.50 8.24
CA VAL A 74 8.85 -17.77 8.52
C VAL A 74 8.48 -18.74 7.41
N GLN A 75 9.42 -19.01 6.51
CA GLN A 75 9.20 -19.89 5.36
C GLN A 75 10.47 -20.66 5.01
N LYS A 76 10.28 -21.80 4.35
CA LYS A 76 11.37 -22.69 3.95
C LYS A 76 12.29 -22.06 2.89
N TRP A 77 11.67 -21.41 1.90
CA TRP A 77 12.34 -20.85 0.73
C TRP A 77 12.72 -19.40 0.97
N PRO A 78 13.92 -18.96 0.57
CA PRO A 78 14.28 -17.56 0.67
C PRO A 78 13.44 -16.70 -0.30
N TRP A 79 13.19 -15.44 0.05
CA TRP A 79 12.43 -14.49 -0.77
C TRP A 79 13.16 -14.08 -2.06
N SER A 80 14.48 -14.25 -2.08
CA SER A 80 15.33 -13.99 -3.23
C SER A 80 16.35 -15.11 -3.33
N ASN A 81 16.82 -15.39 -4.54
CA ASN A 81 17.94 -16.29 -4.80
C ASN A 81 19.29 -15.67 -4.35
N PHE A 82 19.31 -15.02 -3.19
CA PHE A 82 20.54 -14.53 -2.58
C PHE A 82 21.21 -15.69 -1.85
N SER A 83 22.12 -16.39 -2.56
CA SER A 83 23.34 -17.02 -2.03
C SER A 83 23.77 -18.18 -2.95
N ASP A 84 25.09 -18.43 -3.00
CA ASP A 84 25.74 -19.71 -3.34
C ASP A 84 25.28 -20.91 -2.48
N TYR A 85 24.11 -20.80 -1.83
CA TYR A 85 23.59 -21.82 -0.94
C TYR A 85 22.99 -22.95 -1.77
N PRO A 86 23.35 -24.21 -1.49
CA PRO A 86 22.87 -25.30 -2.30
C PRO A 86 21.36 -25.54 -2.17
N TRP A 87 20.66 -25.54 -3.29
CA TRP A 87 19.20 -25.71 -3.32
C TRP A 87 18.73 -27.02 -2.67
N TRP A 88 19.55 -28.08 -2.71
CA TRP A 88 19.24 -29.38 -2.12
C TRP A 88 19.13 -29.33 -0.59
N GLU A 89 19.82 -28.41 0.07
CA GLU A 89 19.70 -28.22 1.52
C GLU A 89 18.36 -27.58 1.90
N TYR A 90 17.84 -26.65 1.09
CA TYR A 90 16.49 -26.09 1.28
C TYR A 90 15.39 -27.13 1.04
N VAL A 91 15.62 -28.08 0.13
CA VAL A 91 14.67 -29.17 -0.12
C VAL A 91 14.55 -30.06 1.12
N ASN A 92 15.67 -30.37 1.77
CA ASN A 92 15.72 -31.21 2.97
C ASN A 92 15.18 -30.54 4.24
N ARG A 93 14.95 -29.22 4.24
CA ARG A 93 14.30 -28.55 5.38
C ARG A 93 12.84 -28.99 5.51
N PRO A 94 12.35 -29.25 6.73
CA PRO A 94 10.94 -29.55 6.94
C PRO A 94 10.07 -28.37 6.51
N GLN A 95 8.88 -28.68 6.01
CA GLN A 95 7.87 -27.67 5.69
C GLN A 95 7.23 -27.14 6.96
N VAL A 96 6.90 -25.85 6.98
CA VAL A 96 6.20 -25.24 8.11
C VAL A 96 4.82 -25.85 8.23
N SER A 97 4.50 -26.38 9.41
CA SER A 97 3.22 -27.04 9.70
C SER A 97 2.27 -26.09 10.42
N TYR A 98 0.97 -26.30 10.23
CA TYR A 98 -0.07 -25.58 10.98
C TYR A 98 0.06 -25.79 12.50
N GLN A 99 0.56 -26.95 12.94
CA GLN A 99 0.80 -27.23 14.37
C GLN A 99 1.86 -26.29 14.97
N GLU A 100 2.87 -25.91 14.18
CA GLU A 100 3.91 -24.98 14.62
C GLU A 100 3.33 -23.59 14.85
N LYS A 101 2.38 -23.14 14.02
CA LYS A 101 1.62 -21.90 14.26
C LYS A 101 0.96 -21.92 15.64
N GLN A 102 0.28 -23.01 15.99
CA GLN A 102 -0.40 -23.14 17.29
C GLN A 102 0.58 -23.17 18.46
N MET A 103 1.77 -23.73 18.28
CA MET A 103 2.82 -23.69 19.30
C MET A 103 3.39 -22.28 19.48
N LEU A 104 3.62 -21.55 18.39
CA LEU A 104 4.14 -20.19 18.41
C LEU A 104 3.15 -19.23 19.05
N GLU A 105 1.86 -19.36 18.75
CA GLU A 105 0.78 -18.56 19.34
C GLU A 105 0.70 -18.69 20.86
N LYS A 106 1.00 -19.87 21.40
CA LYS A 106 1.04 -20.09 22.86
C LYS A 106 2.30 -19.56 23.54
N ARG A 107 3.41 -19.44 22.81
CA ARG A 107 4.73 -19.11 23.36
C ARG A 107 5.10 -17.64 23.20
N ILE A 108 4.64 -17.00 22.12
CA ILE A 108 4.98 -15.61 21.81
C ILE A 108 3.93 -14.69 22.43
N GLN A 109 4.36 -13.88 23.39
CA GLN A 109 3.47 -12.92 24.08
C GLN A 109 3.41 -11.55 23.40
N ASN A 110 4.40 -11.22 22.56
CA ASN A 110 4.55 -9.89 21.94
C ASN A 110 4.03 -9.83 20.49
N ALA A 111 3.52 -10.94 19.94
CA ALA A 111 2.94 -10.95 18.60
C ALA A 111 1.47 -10.56 18.69
N GLN A 112 1.08 -9.52 17.95
CA GLN A 112 -0.31 -9.09 17.88
C GLN A 112 -1.20 -10.14 17.18
N ALA A 113 -0.67 -10.78 16.15
CA ALA A 113 -1.34 -11.84 15.40
C ALA A 113 -0.30 -12.76 14.76
N ILE A 114 -0.64 -14.05 14.66
CA ILE A 114 0.18 -15.03 13.94
C ILE A 114 -0.71 -15.69 12.90
N ALA A 115 -0.38 -15.56 11.62
CA ALA A 115 -1.11 -16.19 10.55
C ALA A 115 -0.31 -17.32 9.91
N PHE A 116 -1.03 -18.33 9.44
CA PHE A 116 -0.49 -19.35 8.56
C PHE A 116 -0.91 -19.01 7.13
N ASN A 117 0.05 -18.99 6.22
CA ASN A 117 -0.17 -18.79 4.78
C ASN A 117 0.46 -19.95 4.00
N ALA A 118 -0.30 -20.50 3.06
CA ALA A 118 0.19 -21.49 2.11
C ALA A 118 -0.22 -21.07 0.70
N ASP A 119 0.77 -20.84 -0.16
CA ASP A 119 0.55 -20.52 -1.57
C ASP A 119 0.45 -21.82 -2.37
N VAL A 120 -0.69 -22.01 -3.05
CA VAL A 120 -1.04 -23.22 -3.80
C VAL A 120 -0.75 -23.05 -5.31
N GLY A 121 -0.28 -21.87 -5.72
CA GLY A 121 0.20 -21.57 -7.07
C GLY A 121 -0.91 -21.41 -8.12
N GLY A 122 -0.50 -21.12 -9.36
CA GLY A 122 -1.36 -20.78 -10.49
C GLY A 122 -2.29 -21.92 -10.91
N LYS A 123 -3.55 -21.85 -10.47
CA LYS A 123 -4.61 -22.77 -10.90
C LYS A 123 -5.56 -22.07 -11.85
N THR A 124 -6.18 -22.87 -12.72
CA THR A 124 -7.31 -22.43 -13.52
C THR A 124 -8.56 -22.50 -12.66
N ILE A 125 -9.25 -21.36 -12.57
CA ILE A 125 -10.50 -21.19 -11.86
C ILE A 125 -11.63 -21.09 -12.89
N LYS A 126 -12.72 -21.83 -12.67
CA LYS A 126 -13.88 -21.86 -13.56
C LYS A 126 -15.16 -21.54 -12.79
N SER A 127 -16.01 -20.73 -13.38
CA SER A 127 -17.40 -20.57 -12.93
C SER A 127 -18.31 -20.49 -14.14
N GLY A 128 -19.23 -21.47 -14.28
CA GLY A 128 -20.03 -21.64 -15.49
C GLY A 128 -19.18 -21.77 -16.75
N ASN A 129 -19.38 -20.84 -17.70
CA ASN A 129 -18.64 -20.76 -18.95
C ASN A 129 -17.38 -19.88 -18.88
N ASN A 130 -17.21 -19.10 -17.80
CA ASN A 130 -16.08 -18.18 -17.66
C ASN A 130 -14.90 -18.88 -16.99
N THR A 131 -13.70 -18.64 -17.50
CA THR A 131 -12.47 -19.27 -17.03
C THR A 131 -11.39 -18.22 -16.81
N ALA A 132 -10.79 -18.21 -15.62
CA ALA A 132 -9.61 -17.43 -15.30
C ALA A 132 -8.41 -18.37 -15.16
N ASN A 133 -7.37 -18.14 -15.96
CA ASN A 133 -6.16 -18.96 -15.96
C ASN A 133 -5.08 -18.33 -15.07
N ASN A 134 -4.17 -19.17 -14.55
CA ASN A 134 -3.00 -18.75 -13.77
C ASN A 134 -3.34 -17.92 -12.52
N VAL A 135 -4.44 -18.26 -11.83
CA VAL A 135 -4.83 -17.57 -10.60
C VAL A 135 -4.06 -18.14 -9.42
N SER A 136 -3.34 -17.28 -8.70
CA SER A 136 -2.67 -17.68 -7.47
C SER A 136 -3.70 -17.87 -6.36
N ILE A 137 -3.74 -19.07 -5.78
CA ILE A 137 -4.59 -19.38 -4.64
C ILE A 137 -3.73 -19.39 -3.39
N ARG A 138 -4.12 -18.58 -2.40
CA ARG A 138 -3.50 -18.57 -1.08
C ARG A 138 -4.49 -19.09 -0.03
N ALA A 139 -4.11 -20.15 0.66
CA ALA A 139 -4.80 -20.58 1.87
C ALA A 139 -4.25 -19.76 3.04
N VAL A 140 -5.13 -19.05 3.73
CA VAL A 140 -4.77 -18.19 4.88
C VAL A 140 -5.61 -18.53 6.10
N SER A 141 -5.03 -18.35 7.29
CA SER A 141 -5.78 -18.42 8.55
C SER A 141 -6.54 -17.12 8.84
N GLN A 142 -7.48 -17.17 9.78
CA GLN A 142 -8.33 -16.02 10.12
C GLN A 142 -7.53 -14.79 10.60
N ASP A 143 -6.41 -15.01 11.29
CA ASP A 143 -5.54 -13.95 11.81
C ASP A 143 -4.84 -13.14 10.70
N PHE A 144 -4.86 -13.62 9.45
CA PHE A 144 -4.22 -12.96 8.32
C PHE A 144 -4.80 -11.56 8.04
N LYS A 145 -6.10 -11.36 8.28
CA LYS A 145 -6.75 -10.03 8.16
C LYS A 145 -6.23 -9.01 9.19
N GLN A 146 -5.72 -9.46 10.34
CA GLN A 146 -5.15 -8.55 11.34
C GLN A 146 -3.73 -8.14 10.97
N ILE A 147 -3.03 -8.99 10.22
CA ILE A 147 -1.66 -8.76 9.74
C ILE A 147 -1.66 -7.89 8.48
N TYR A 148 -2.58 -8.15 7.55
CA TYR A 148 -2.75 -7.38 6.32
C TYR A 148 -4.07 -6.63 6.35
N ASP A 149 -4.01 -5.32 6.10
CA ASP A 149 -5.20 -4.47 6.01
C ASP A 149 -6.00 -4.75 4.73
N LEU A 150 -6.81 -5.80 4.77
CA LEU A 150 -7.71 -6.19 3.71
C LEU A 150 -9.02 -5.41 3.84
N THR A 151 -9.26 -4.52 2.88
CA THR A 151 -10.54 -3.81 2.72
C THR A 151 -11.48 -4.63 1.85
N PHE A 152 -12.77 -4.67 2.17
CA PHE A 152 -13.77 -5.45 1.42
C PHE A 152 -14.86 -4.52 0.91
N GLN A 153 -15.18 -4.57 -0.39
CA GLN A 153 -16.25 -3.77 -0.97
C GLN A 153 -17.61 -4.49 -0.85
N LYS A 154 -17.63 -5.83 -0.99
CA LYS A 154 -18.84 -6.65 -0.91
C LYS A 154 -18.56 -8.01 -0.27
N GLY A 155 -19.35 -8.38 0.73
CA GLY A 155 -19.18 -9.63 1.47
C GLY A 155 -18.46 -9.42 2.80
N ARG A 156 -17.88 -10.49 3.34
CA ARG A 156 -17.16 -10.47 4.62
C ARG A 156 -15.84 -11.21 4.51
N TYR A 157 -15.09 -11.23 5.60
CA TYR A 157 -14.00 -12.18 5.78
C TYR A 157 -14.57 -13.47 6.40
N PHE A 158 -13.87 -14.59 6.20
CA PHE A 158 -14.26 -15.85 6.84
C PHE A 158 -14.03 -15.78 8.36
N SER A 159 -14.87 -16.50 9.10
CA SER A 159 -14.87 -16.57 10.56
C SER A 159 -13.90 -17.64 11.06
N GLN A 160 -13.58 -17.59 12.36
CA GLN A 160 -12.69 -18.58 12.99
C GLN A 160 -13.21 -20.03 12.84
N PRO A 161 -14.51 -20.33 13.05
CA PRO A 161 -15.04 -21.67 12.81
C PRO A 161 -14.89 -22.10 11.34
N GLU A 162 -15.16 -21.22 10.38
CA GLU A 162 -14.99 -21.52 8.95
C GLU A 162 -13.54 -21.86 8.61
N SER A 163 -12.57 -21.18 9.26
CA SER A 163 -11.15 -21.48 9.14
C SER A 163 -10.76 -22.81 9.80
N SER A 164 -11.27 -23.10 11.01
CA SER A 164 -10.95 -24.32 11.75
C SER A 164 -11.58 -25.59 11.17
N TYR A 165 -12.80 -25.49 10.64
CA TYR A 165 -13.50 -26.62 10.02
C TYR A 165 -13.15 -26.82 8.54
N GLY A 166 -12.37 -25.91 7.93
CA GLY A 166 -12.03 -25.97 6.51
C GLY A 166 -13.26 -25.80 5.61
N SER A 167 -14.15 -24.87 5.96
CA SER A 167 -15.32 -24.56 5.13
C SER A 167 -14.87 -24.06 3.76
N ALA A 168 -15.59 -24.47 2.72
CA ALA A 168 -15.25 -24.14 1.33
C ALA A 168 -15.66 -22.70 0.96
N VAL A 169 -15.03 -21.72 1.61
CA VAL A 169 -15.21 -20.29 1.36
C VAL A 169 -13.94 -19.75 0.71
N THR A 170 -14.09 -18.86 -0.27
CA THR A 170 -12.97 -18.25 -0.99
C THR A 170 -13.18 -16.76 -1.09
N ILE A 171 -12.10 -15.99 -1.03
CA ILE A 171 -12.14 -14.55 -1.26
C ILE A 171 -11.54 -14.31 -2.64
N LEU A 172 -12.27 -13.57 -3.48
CA LEU A 172 -11.88 -13.21 -4.84
C LEU A 172 -11.40 -11.77 -4.88
N GLY A 173 -10.26 -11.53 -5.53
CA GLY A 173 -9.82 -10.18 -5.86
C GLY A 173 -10.64 -9.58 -7.00
N HIS A 174 -10.61 -8.25 -7.12
CA HIS A 174 -11.42 -7.48 -8.05
C HIS A 174 -11.30 -7.96 -9.49
N GLU A 175 -10.07 -8.16 -9.98
CA GLU A 175 -9.80 -8.57 -11.36
C GLU A 175 -10.37 -9.96 -11.67
N ILE A 176 -10.22 -10.91 -10.74
CA ILE A 176 -10.73 -12.28 -10.92
C ILE A 176 -12.25 -12.29 -10.89
N ALA A 177 -12.86 -11.54 -9.97
CA ALA A 177 -14.30 -11.45 -9.87
C ALA A 177 -14.94 -10.75 -11.08
N SER A 178 -14.35 -9.67 -11.58
CA SER A 178 -14.83 -8.98 -12.79
C SER A 178 -14.71 -9.86 -14.04
N ASN A 179 -13.65 -10.66 -14.15
CA ASN A 179 -13.48 -11.60 -15.26
C ASN A 179 -14.42 -12.80 -15.20
N LEU A 180 -14.73 -13.31 -13.99
CA LEU A 180 -15.62 -14.46 -13.82
C LEU A 180 -17.11 -14.06 -13.84
N PHE A 181 -17.44 -12.87 -13.33
CA PHE A 181 -18.81 -12.38 -13.17
C PHE A 181 -18.95 -10.91 -13.63
N PRO A 182 -18.86 -10.63 -14.95
CA PRO A 182 -18.93 -9.27 -15.47
C PRO A 182 -20.27 -8.56 -15.17
N ASP A 183 -21.38 -9.31 -15.20
CA ASP A 183 -22.74 -8.75 -15.09
C ASP A 183 -23.47 -9.12 -13.78
N GLN A 184 -22.80 -9.79 -12.85
CA GLN A 184 -23.45 -10.36 -11.65
C GLN A 184 -22.60 -10.19 -10.39
N PRO A 185 -23.22 -10.11 -9.19
CA PRO A 185 -22.47 -10.11 -7.95
C PRO A 185 -21.75 -11.46 -7.75
N ALA A 186 -20.43 -11.41 -7.55
CA ALA A 186 -19.60 -12.60 -7.30
C ALA A 186 -19.80 -13.21 -5.89
N VAL A 187 -20.61 -12.59 -5.03
CA VAL A 187 -20.85 -13.04 -3.65
C VAL A 187 -21.80 -14.24 -3.65
N ASN A 188 -21.46 -15.27 -2.89
CA ASN A 188 -22.19 -16.55 -2.78
C ASN A 188 -22.24 -17.37 -4.08
N GLN A 189 -21.42 -17.02 -5.07
CA GLN A 189 -21.32 -17.81 -6.30
C GLN A 189 -20.33 -18.95 -6.12
N GLU A 190 -20.63 -20.08 -6.78
CA GLU A 190 -19.76 -21.25 -6.78
C GLU A 190 -18.64 -21.10 -7.80
N VAL A 191 -17.44 -21.46 -7.35
CA VAL A 191 -16.23 -21.38 -8.12
C VAL A 191 -15.49 -22.70 -8.00
N LYS A 192 -15.05 -23.26 -9.13
CA LYS A 192 -14.30 -24.51 -9.19
C LYS A 192 -12.81 -24.22 -9.40
N HIS A 193 -11.96 -24.83 -8.57
CA HIS A 193 -10.51 -24.76 -8.75
C HIS A 193 -9.91 -26.17 -8.95
N GLY A 194 -9.50 -26.50 -10.17
CA GLY A 194 -9.04 -27.86 -10.51
C GLY A 194 -10.18 -28.88 -10.65
N PRO A 195 -9.89 -30.20 -10.61
CA PRO A 195 -10.83 -31.24 -11.07
C PRO A 195 -12.02 -31.54 -10.15
N ALA A 196 -12.07 -31.07 -8.89
CA ALA A 196 -13.14 -31.50 -7.97
C ALA A 196 -13.52 -30.59 -6.77
N SER A 197 -12.90 -29.42 -6.57
CA SER A 197 -13.23 -28.57 -5.40
C SER A 197 -14.12 -27.38 -5.76
N LEU A 198 -15.26 -27.29 -5.07
CA LEU A 198 -16.24 -26.21 -5.12
C LEU A 198 -16.02 -25.28 -3.93
N CYS A 199 -15.87 -23.98 -4.17
CA CYS A 199 -15.79 -22.97 -3.12
C CYS A 199 -16.80 -21.84 -3.38
N SER A 200 -17.38 -21.27 -2.33
CA SER A 200 -18.25 -20.11 -2.40
C SER A 200 -17.46 -18.81 -2.22
N GLY A 201 -17.54 -17.90 -3.19
CA GLY A 201 -16.76 -16.66 -3.26
C GLY A 201 -17.31 -15.48 -2.43
N GLN A 202 -16.43 -14.68 -1.83
CA GLN A 202 -16.67 -13.35 -1.24
C GLN A 202 -15.70 -12.33 -1.88
N PHE A 203 -16.08 -11.06 -2.03
CA PHE A 203 -15.39 -10.13 -2.94
C PHE A 203 -14.51 -9.08 -2.24
N CYS A 204 -13.28 -8.92 -2.73
CA CYS A 204 -12.28 -7.95 -2.30
C CYS A 204 -11.91 -7.01 -3.48
N PRO A 205 -11.88 -5.68 -3.29
CA PRO A 205 -11.43 -4.71 -4.28
C PRO A 205 -9.94 -4.84 -4.59
#